data_AF-A0A2M8EKP4-F1
#
_entry.id   AF-A0A2M8EKP4-F1
#
_cell.length_a   1.000
_cell.length_b   1.000
_cell.length_c   1.000
_cell.angle_alpha   90.00
_cell.angle_beta   90.00
_cell.angle_gamma   90.00
#
_symmetry.space_group_name_H-M   'P 1'
#
loop_
_entity.id
_entity.type
_entity.pdbx_description
1 polymer ?
#
loop_
_entity_poly.entity_id
_entity_poly.type
_entity_poly.pdbx_seq_one_letter_code
_entity_poly.pdbx_strand_id
1 'polypeptide(L)'
;MLMQINIVNKLWGFCHILRHDGMDYGDYVEQLTYLLFLKMAEERSVTIPSQYSWSILKIKSGTDLTDFYSDTLRGLSKEGGLLGAIFAEALSKFTKPVNLKKLIDLIDEIDWSGLNVDVKAEAYEGLLEKSAAEGKKGAGQFFTPRVLIKSIVRCVKPDPRASKDFTVSDPAAGTGGFILAAYNWFYKKVGGAINRDDLDKIRKHTYFGTELVARPRW
;
A
#
# COMPACT_ATOMS: atom_id res chain seq x y z
N MET A 1 19.95 0.23 0.17
CA MET A 1 19.92 1.69 0.38
C MET A 1 19.87 2.49 -0.93
N LEU A 2 20.88 2.43 -1.83
CA LEU A 2 20.88 3.23 -3.08
C LEU A 2 19.72 2.89 -4.04
N MET A 3 19.44 1.60 -4.26
CA MET A 3 18.35 1.14 -5.13
C MET A 3 16.95 1.52 -4.58
N GLN A 4 16.77 1.48 -3.25
CA GLN A 4 15.51 1.86 -2.58
C GLN A 4 15.21 3.35 -2.74
N ILE A 5 16.20 4.20 -2.44
CA ILE A 5 16.10 5.66 -2.58
C ILE A 5 15.78 6.01 -4.05
N ASN A 6 16.35 5.26 -4.99
CA ASN A 6 16.08 5.45 -6.42
C ASN A 6 14.60 5.17 -6.77
N ILE A 7 14.02 4.04 -6.34
CA ILE A 7 12.62 3.70 -6.61
C ILE A 7 11.66 4.76 -6.04
N VAL A 8 11.84 5.13 -4.76
CA VAL A 8 11.00 6.15 -4.11
C VAL A 8 11.13 7.49 -4.82
N ASN A 9 12.33 7.91 -5.18
CA ASN A 9 12.53 9.17 -5.89
C ASN A 9 11.96 9.14 -7.31
N LYS A 10 12.05 8.01 -8.00
CA LYS A 10 11.49 7.83 -9.34
C LYS A 10 9.96 7.92 -9.31
N LEU A 11 9.31 7.19 -8.40
CA LEU A 11 7.86 7.25 -8.22
C LEU A 11 7.42 8.62 -7.70
N TRP A 12 8.12 9.21 -6.73
CA TRP A 12 7.78 10.53 -6.21
C TRP A 12 7.95 11.64 -7.24
N GLY A 13 9.00 11.57 -8.06
CA GLY A 13 9.23 12.55 -9.13
C GLY A 13 8.06 12.66 -10.10
N PHE A 14 7.38 11.54 -10.38
CA PHE A 14 6.18 11.54 -11.23
C PHE A 14 4.96 12.22 -10.56
N CYS A 15 4.89 12.22 -9.23
CA CYS A 15 3.81 12.89 -8.50
C CYS A 15 3.77 14.39 -8.81
N HIS A 16 4.93 15.04 -8.97
CA HIS A 16 4.98 16.48 -9.28
C HIS A 16 4.37 16.79 -10.66
N ILE A 17 4.52 15.88 -11.63
CA ILE A 17 3.90 16.02 -12.96
C ILE A 17 2.37 16.00 -12.82
N LEU A 18 1.85 15.04 -12.06
CA LEU A 18 0.40 14.87 -11.87
C LEU A 18 -0.24 15.99 -11.05
N ARG A 19 0.53 16.64 -10.18
CA ARG A 19 0.06 17.80 -9.41
C ARG A 19 -0.34 18.97 -10.30
N HIS A 20 0.37 19.18 -11.41
CA HIS A 20 0.00 20.21 -12.40
C HIS A 20 -1.34 19.92 -13.09
N ASP A 21 -1.80 18.67 -13.04
CA ASP A 21 -3.07 18.23 -13.64
C ASP A 21 -4.22 18.14 -12.61
N GLY A 22 -3.99 18.67 -11.40
CA GLY A 22 -5.01 18.77 -10.35
C GLY A 22 -5.11 17.56 -9.42
N MET A 23 -4.26 16.54 -9.58
CA MET A 23 -4.18 15.40 -8.66
C MET A 23 -3.40 15.81 -7.40
N ASP A 24 -3.97 15.59 -6.22
CA ASP A 24 -3.24 15.79 -4.97
C ASP A 24 -2.35 14.57 -4.62
N TYR A 25 -1.52 14.72 -3.59
CA TYR A 25 -0.58 13.68 -3.17
C TYR A 25 -1.27 12.40 -2.69
N GLY A 26 -2.43 12.55 -2.04
CA GLY A 26 -3.21 11.42 -1.55
C GLY A 26 -3.82 10.62 -2.68
N ASP A 27 -4.48 11.33 -3.61
CA ASP A 27 -5.00 10.77 -4.85
C ASP A 27 -3.87 10.03 -5.60
N TYR A 28 -2.68 10.63 -5.71
CA TYR A 28 -1.54 9.98 -6.35
C TYR A 28 -1.14 8.66 -5.68
N VAL A 29 -0.93 8.67 -4.35
CA VAL A 29 -0.54 7.46 -3.62
C VAL A 29 -1.60 6.37 -3.73
N GLU A 30 -2.87 6.74 -3.71
CA GLU A 30 -3.98 5.81 -3.90
C GLU A 30 -3.96 5.18 -5.30
N GLN A 31 -3.87 5.99 -6.36
CA GLN A 31 -3.79 5.49 -7.73
C GLN A 31 -2.57 4.59 -7.95
N LEU A 32 -1.43 4.99 -7.38
CA LEU A 32 -0.21 4.19 -7.39
C LEU A 32 -0.42 2.85 -6.65
N THR A 33 -1.16 2.84 -5.53
CA THR A 33 -1.47 1.62 -4.78
C THR A 33 -2.26 0.63 -5.62
N TYR A 34 -3.30 1.08 -6.33
CA TYR A 34 -4.11 0.23 -7.21
C TYR A 34 -3.29 -0.38 -8.34
N LEU A 35 -2.47 0.44 -9.01
CA LEU A 35 -1.63 -0.01 -10.11
C LEU A 35 -0.54 -0.99 -9.65
N LEU A 36 0.13 -0.70 -8.52
CA LEU A 36 1.11 -1.60 -7.93
C LEU A 36 0.49 -2.94 -7.54
N PHE A 37 -0.73 -2.92 -6.97
CA PHE A 37 -1.43 -4.15 -6.64
C PHE A 37 -1.68 -5.00 -7.89
N LEU A 38 -2.16 -4.40 -8.99
CA LEU A 38 -2.37 -5.12 -10.25
C LEU A 38 -1.08 -5.70 -10.82
N LYS A 39 0.00 -4.91 -10.83
CA LYS A 39 1.33 -5.38 -11.28
C LYS A 39 1.81 -6.56 -10.45
N MET A 40 1.78 -6.44 -9.14
CA MET A 40 2.25 -7.48 -8.22
C MET A 40 1.36 -8.72 -8.25
N ALA A 41 0.06 -8.56 -8.47
CA ALA A 41 -0.87 -9.67 -8.64
C ALA A 41 -0.49 -10.50 -9.87
N GLU A 42 -0.19 -9.86 -11.00
CA GLU A 42 0.28 -10.55 -12.21
C GLU A 42 1.61 -11.27 -11.98
N GLU A 43 2.62 -10.60 -11.44
CA GLU A 43 3.94 -11.21 -11.21
C GLU A 43 3.90 -12.40 -10.23
N ARG A 44 2.99 -12.38 -9.26
CA ARG A 44 2.81 -13.45 -8.27
C ARG A 44 1.75 -14.47 -8.66
N SER A 45 1.15 -14.34 -9.84
CA SER A 45 0.05 -15.19 -10.29
C SER A 45 -1.12 -15.24 -9.29
N VAL A 46 -1.41 -14.11 -8.63
CA VAL A 46 -2.61 -13.94 -7.80
C VAL A 46 -3.82 -13.94 -8.73
N THR A 47 -4.85 -14.69 -8.37
CA THR A 47 -6.08 -14.77 -9.15
C THR A 47 -6.81 -13.42 -9.11
N ILE A 48 -6.79 -12.72 -10.24
CA ILE A 48 -7.65 -11.58 -10.57
C ILE A 48 -8.48 -11.95 -11.80
N PRO A 49 -9.70 -11.42 -11.98
CA PRO A 49 -10.47 -11.65 -13.19
C PRO A 49 -9.64 -11.26 -14.42
N SER A 50 -9.47 -12.19 -15.37
CA SER A 50 -8.51 -12.06 -16.47
C SER A 50 -8.78 -10.85 -17.36
N GLN A 51 -10.03 -10.39 -17.43
CA GLN A 51 -10.42 -9.19 -18.16
C GLN A 51 -9.87 -7.89 -17.56
N TYR A 52 -9.37 -7.92 -16.32
CA TYR A 52 -8.82 -6.79 -15.58
C TYR A 52 -7.30 -6.92 -15.34
N SER A 53 -6.62 -7.74 -16.12
CA SER A 53 -5.19 -8.02 -15.91
C SER A 53 -4.29 -6.82 -16.22
N TRP A 54 -3.13 -6.79 -15.57
CA TRP A 54 -2.08 -5.81 -15.85
C TRP A 54 -1.60 -5.86 -17.30
N SER A 55 -1.43 -7.06 -17.85
CA SER A 55 -1.08 -7.31 -19.26
C SER A 55 -2.04 -6.65 -20.26
N ILE A 56 -3.35 -6.60 -19.98
CA ILE A 56 -4.31 -5.88 -20.84
C ILE A 56 -4.16 -4.37 -20.60
N LEU A 57 -4.13 -3.93 -19.34
CA LEU A 57 -4.02 -2.52 -18.97
C LEU A 57 -2.83 -1.84 -19.67
N LYS A 58 -1.66 -2.47 -19.66
CA LYS A 58 -0.42 -1.85 -20.13
C LYS A 58 -0.33 -1.66 -21.64
N ILE A 59 -1.08 -2.42 -22.44
CA ILE A 59 -1.09 -2.27 -23.90
C ILE A 59 -2.14 -1.25 -24.39
N LYS A 60 -3.05 -0.80 -23.51
CA LYS A 60 -4.03 0.24 -23.86
C LYS A 60 -3.38 1.62 -23.95
N SER A 61 -4.02 2.51 -24.69
CA SER A 61 -3.61 3.92 -24.82
C SER A 61 -4.83 4.82 -25.03
N GLY A 62 -4.64 6.14 -24.95
CA GLY A 62 -5.72 7.11 -25.18
C GLY A 62 -6.93 6.93 -24.27
N THR A 63 -8.11 7.27 -24.77
CA THR A 63 -9.38 7.14 -24.02
C THR A 63 -9.67 5.70 -23.61
N ASP A 64 -9.33 4.73 -24.48
CA ASP A 64 -9.50 3.31 -24.18
C ASP A 64 -8.76 2.88 -22.91
N LEU A 65 -7.59 3.49 -22.62
CA LEU A 65 -6.85 3.23 -21.39
C LEU A 65 -7.59 3.75 -20.16
N THR A 66 -8.09 4.99 -20.20
CA THR A 66 -8.80 5.59 -19.06
C THR A 66 -10.13 4.92 -18.78
N ASP A 67 -10.84 4.50 -19.83
CA ASP A 67 -12.10 3.77 -19.72
C ASP A 67 -11.85 2.38 -19.13
N PHE A 68 -10.88 1.65 -19.69
CA PHE A 68 -10.50 0.33 -19.20
C PHE A 68 -10.03 0.36 -17.74
N TYR A 69 -9.23 1.35 -17.35
CA TYR A 69 -8.78 1.50 -15.96
C TYR A 69 -9.96 1.78 -15.01
N SER A 70 -10.89 2.64 -15.42
CA SER A 70 -12.09 2.93 -14.62
C SER A 70 -12.99 1.69 -14.46
N ASP A 71 -13.15 0.90 -15.51
CA ASP A 71 -13.90 -0.36 -15.47
C ASP A 71 -13.20 -1.43 -14.65
N THR A 72 -11.86 -1.45 -14.68
CA THR A 72 -11.04 -2.32 -13.83
C THR A 72 -11.27 -2.03 -12.35
N LEU A 73 -11.17 -0.76 -11.93
CA LEU A 73 -11.41 -0.38 -10.53
C LEU A 73 -12.84 -0.74 -10.08
N ARG A 74 -13.84 -0.47 -10.94
CA ARG A 74 -15.25 -0.80 -10.68
C ARG A 74 -15.53 -2.30 -10.64
N GLY A 75 -14.83 -3.08 -11.47
CA GLY A 75 -14.95 -4.53 -11.51
C GLY A 75 -14.38 -5.17 -10.25
N LEU A 76 -13.15 -4.79 -9.91
CA LEU A 76 -12.43 -5.32 -8.75
C LEU A 76 -13.06 -4.91 -7.42
N SER A 77 -13.72 -3.75 -7.35
CA SER A 77 -14.45 -3.32 -6.15
C SER A 77 -15.67 -4.20 -5.81
N LYS A 78 -16.16 -5.00 -6.77
CA LYS A 78 -17.28 -5.94 -6.59
C LYS A 78 -16.82 -7.34 -6.16
N GLU A 79 -15.52 -7.59 -6.15
CA GLU A 79 -14.96 -8.87 -5.75
C GLU A 79 -15.08 -9.09 -4.24
N GLY A 80 -15.00 -10.35 -3.81
CA GLY A 80 -15.01 -10.70 -2.39
C GLY A 80 -13.65 -10.55 -1.70
N GLY A 81 -13.65 -10.60 -0.37
CA GLY A 81 -12.44 -10.74 0.43
C GLY A 81 -11.46 -9.55 0.31
N LEU A 82 -10.16 -9.86 0.25
CA LEU A 82 -9.10 -8.84 0.22
C LEU A 82 -9.17 -7.96 -1.04
N LEU A 83 -9.57 -8.53 -2.18
CA LEU A 83 -9.62 -7.80 -3.44
C LEU A 83 -10.70 -6.70 -3.40
N GLY A 84 -11.92 -7.06 -3.01
CA GLY A 84 -12.98 -6.07 -2.79
C GLY A 84 -12.64 -5.03 -1.73
N ALA A 85 -11.94 -5.44 -0.66
CA ALA A 85 -11.51 -4.51 0.39
C ALA A 85 -10.48 -3.49 -0.12
N ILE A 86 -9.52 -3.90 -0.95
CA ILE A 86 -8.49 -3.01 -1.50
C ILE A 86 -9.10 -2.01 -2.49
N PHE A 87 -10.02 -2.47 -3.35
CA PHE A 87 -10.65 -1.65 -4.38
C PHE A 87 -11.98 -1.04 -3.93
N ALA A 88 -12.30 -1.08 -2.63
CA ALA A 88 -13.52 -0.51 -2.10
C ALA A 88 -13.62 0.98 -2.46
N GLU A 89 -14.72 1.36 -3.12
CA GLU A 89 -14.96 2.74 -3.60
C GLU A 89 -13.86 3.32 -4.51
N ALA A 90 -13.03 2.46 -5.13
CA ALA A 90 -11.94 2.89 -5.99
C ALA A 90 -12.46 3.64 -7.23
N LEU A 91 -11.90 4.83 -7.47
CA LEU A 91 -12.21 5.68 -8.61
C LEU A 91 -10.93 6.18 -9.26
N SER A 92 -10.90 6.22 -10.59
CA SER A 92 -9.80 6.84 -11.33
C SER A 92 -9.77 8.34 -11.08
N LYS A 93 -8.57 8.87 -10.84
CA LYS A 93 -8.30 10.32 -10.72
C LYS A 93 -7.55 10.89 -11.91
N PHE A 94 -7.27 10.08 -12.93
CA PHE A 94 -6.56 10.54 -14.13
C PHE A 94 -7.51 11.27 -15.07
N THR A 95 -7.20 12.54 -15.33
CA THR A 95 -7.90 13.36 -16.34
C THR A 95 -7.23 13.28 -17.72
N LYS A 96 -5.94 12.94 -17.76
CA LYS A 96 -5.12 12.87 -18.98
C LYS A 96 -4.60 11.44 -19.20
N PRO A 97 -5.01 10.75 -20.29
CA PRO A 97 -4.56 9.39 -20.57
C PRO A 97 -3.04 9.23 -20.64
N VAL A 98 -2.33 10.23 -21.17
CA VAL A 98 -0.88 10.20 -21.31
C VAL A 98 -0.16 10.05 -19.96
N ASN A 99 -0.71 10.59 -18.88
CA ASN A 99 -0.07 10.49 -17.58
C ASN A 99 -0.36 9.17 -16.88
N LEU A 100 -1.57 8.63 -17.04
CA LEU A 100 -1.87 7.26 -16.62
C LEU A 100 -0.93 6.28 -17.32
N LYS A 101 -0.77 6.42 -18.64
CA LYS A 101 0.16 5.59 -19.43
C LYS A 101 1.59 5.69 -18.92
N LYS A 102 2.11 6.90 -18.72
CA LYS A 102 3.46 7.11 -18.16
C LYS A 102 3.65 6.47 -16.78
N LEU A 103 2.65 6.54 -15.89
CA LEU A 103 2.73 5.90 -14.58
C LEU A 103 2.73 4.37 -14.70
N ILE A 104 1.89 3.81 -15.58
CA ILE A 104 1.86 2.38 -15.86
C ILE A 104 3.23 1.91 -16.39
N ASP A 105 3.79 2.63 -17.36
CA ASP A 105 5.10 2.29 -17.94
C ASP A 105 6.21 2.37 -16.88
N LEU A 106 6.18 3.41 -16.04
CA LEU A 106 7.10 3.57 -14.92
C LEU A 106 7.06 2.40 -13.92
N ILE A 107 5.85 1.89 -13.64
CA ILE A 107 5.64 0.73 -12.75
C ILE A 107 6.08 -0.57 -13.44
N ASP A 108 5.80 -0.74 -14.75
CA ASP A 108 6.12 -1.94 -15.52
C ASP A 108 7.64 -2.16 -15.68
N GLU A 109 8.43 -1.08 -15.67
CA GLU A 109 9.89 -1.13 -15.71
C GLU A 109 10.55 -1.80 -14.48
N ILE A 110 9.80 -1.99 -13.40
CA ILE A 110 10.31 -2.54 -12.14
C ILE A 110 9.74 -3.96 -11.96
N ASP A 111 10.61 -4.95 -11.74
CA ASP A 111 10.20 -6.26 -11.22
C ASP A 111 9.91 -6.12 -9.73
N TRP A 112 8.65 -5.87 -9.38
CA TRP A 112 8.25 -5.65 -8.00
C TRP A 112 8.33 -6.95 -7.21
N SER A 113 8.04 -8.09 -7.81
CA SER A 113 8.02 -9.41 -7.17
C SER A 113 9.41 -9.84 -6.72
N GLY A 114 10.43 -9.61 -7.54
CA GLY A 114 11.83 -9.91 -7.26
C GLY A 114 12.47 -9.03 -6.18
N LEU A 115 11.88 -7.87 -5.87
CA LEU A 115 12.34 -7.05 -4.75
C LEU A 115 12.13 -7.78 -3.41
N ASN A 116 13.07 -7.58 -2.48
CA ASN A 116 12.89 -7.99 -1.09
C ASN A 116 11.62 -7.32 -0.51
N VAL A 117 10.84 -8.06 0.28
CA VAL A 117 9.63 -7.55 0.95
C VAL A 117 9.93 -6.29 1.76
N ASP A 118 11.06 -6.23 2.46
CA ASP A 118 11.49 -5.06 3.22
C ASP A 118 11.70 -3.84 2.32
N VAL A 119 12.25 -4.04 1.12
CA VAL A 119 12.46 -2.97 0.13
C VAL A 119 11.12 -2.40 -0.36
N LYS A 120 10.14 -3.26 -0.64
CA LYS A 120 8.79 -2.83 -1.07
C LYS A 120 8.08 -2.06 0.03
N ALA A 121 8.12 -2.59 1.25
CA ALA A 121 7.51 -1.94 2.41
C ALA A 121 8.15 -0.58 2.68
N GLU A 122 9.47 -0.48 2.69
CA GLU A 122 10.19 0.79 2.87
C GLU A 122 9.89 1.80 1.75
N ALA A 123 9.77 1.34 0.50
CA ALA A 123 9.42 2.22 -0.61
C ALA A 123 8.01 2.81 -0.46
N TYR A 124 7.03 1.96 -0.12
CA TYR A 124 5.65 2.39 0.08
C TYR A 124 5.52 3.33 1.30
N GLU A 125 6.18 2.98 2.41
CA GLU A 125 6.24 3.81 3.61
C GLU A 125 6.87 5.18 3.34
N GLY A 126 7.94 5.24 2.55
CA GLY A 126 8.55 6.50 2.14
C GLY A 126 7.63 7.38 1.30
N LEU A 127 6.78 6.78 0.45
CA LEU A 127 5.76 7.51 -0.32
C LEU A 127 4.66 8.06 0.60
N LEU A 128 4.21 7.28 1.58
CA LEU A 128 3.24 7.75 2.58
C LEU A 128 3.80 8.90 3.41
N GLU A 129 5.05 8.82 3.86
CA GLU A 129 5.71 9.87 4.62
C GLU A 129 5.83 11.16 3.80
N LYS A 130 6.27 11.07 2.55
CA LYS A 130 6.33 12.24 1.65
C LYS A 130 4.94 12.84 1.38
N SER A 131 3.93 11.99 1.16
CA SER A 131 2.53 12.44 0.98
C SER A 131 1.99 13.12 2.23
N ALA A 132 2.27 12.60 3.42
CA ALA A 132 1.87 13.22 4.68
C ALA A 132 2.57 14.57 4.91
N ALA A 133 3.83 14.70 4.50
CA ALA A 133 4.63 15.91 4.65
C ALA A 133 4.25 17.01 3.63
N GLU A 134 3.95 16.65 2.38
CA GLU A 134 3.62 17.59 1.30
C GLU A 134 2.10 17.81 1.11
N GLY A 135 1.26 17.00 1.76
CA GLY A 135 -0.20 17.09 1.73
C GLY A 135 -0.75 18.42 2.27
N LYS A 136 -2.03 18.70 1.97
CA LYS A 136 -2.69 19.91 2.48
C LYS A 136 -2.91 19.77 4.00
N LYS A 137 -3.35 20.84 4.66
CA LYS A 137 -3.75 20.80 6.08
C LYS A 137 -4.75 19.64 6.28
N GLY A 138 -4.34 18.58 6.97
CA GLY A 138 -5.18 17.39 7.23
C GLY A 138 -4.46 16.07 6.98
N ALA A 139 -3.55 15.98 6.01
CA ALA A 139 -2.80 14.76 5.67
C ALA A 139 -2.07 14.12 6.89
N GLY A 140 -1.48 14.95 7.74
CA GLY A 140 -0.78 14.50 8.96
C GLY A 140 -1.69 13.83 10.01
N GLN A 141 -3.02 13.91 9.90
CA GLN A 141 -3.94 13.30 10.87
C GLN A 141 -3.97 11.76 10.78
N PHE A 142 -3.53 11.19 9.65
CA PHE A 142 -3.52 9.73 9.41
C PHE A 142 -2.13 9.11 9.49
N PHE A 143 -1.10 9.92 9.76
CA PHE A 143 0.30 9.49 9.76
C PHE A 143 0.97 9.84 11.08
N THR A 144 1.61 8.85 11.70
CA THR A 144 2.49 9.04 12.86
C THR A 144 3.94 8.78 12.43
N PRO A 145 4.90 9.69 12.76
CA PRO A 145 6.31 9.52 12.42
C PRO A 145 6.87 8.17 12.86
N ARG A 146 7.54 7.45 11.94
CA ARG A 146 7.97 6.07 12.20
C ARG A 146 8.98 5.94 13.33
N VAL A 147 9.79 6.96 13.56
CA VAL A 147 10.71 7.03 14.70
C VAL A 147 9.95 7.03 16.03
N LEU A 148 8.82 7.74 16.10
CA LEU A 148 7.97 7.77 17.29
C LEU A 148 7.30 6.41 17.51
N ILE A 149 6.66 5.84 16.47
CA ILE A 149 6.03 4.51 16.54
C ILE A 149 7.04 3.45 17.01
N LYS A 150 8.21 3.38 16.36
CA LYS A 150 9.27 2.42 16.73
C LYS A 150 9.74 2.62 18.17
N SER A 151 9.82 3.87 18.63
CA SER A 151 10.21 4.16 20.01
C SER A 151 9.18 3.63 21.01
N ILE A 152 7.89 3.88 20.77
CA ILE A 152 6.80 3.37 21.61
C ILE A 152 6.80 1.84 21.63
N VAL A 153 6.85 1.19 20.45
CA VAL A 153 6.86 -0.28 20.34
C VAL A 153 8.06 -0.91 21.06
N ARG A 154 9.25 -0.28 21.03
CA ARG A 154 10.43 -0.77 21.78
C ARG A 154 10.23 -0.73 23.30
N CYS A 155 9.44 0.22 23.80
CA CYS A 155 9.10 0.31 25.22
C CYS A 155 8.03 -0.73 25.58
N VAL A 156 6.97 -0.83 24.76
CA VAL A 156 5.83 -1.74 24.98
C VAL A 156 6.24 -3.21 24.87
N LYS A 157 7.13 -3.54 23.93
CA LYS A 157 7.61 -4.90 23.66
C LYS A 157 6.46 -5.90 23.46
N PRO A 158 5.58 -5.67 22.46
CA PRO A 158 4.36 -6.47 22.29
C PRO A 158 4.67 -7.88 21.77
N ASP A 159 4.94 -8.83 22.67
CA ASP A 159 5.20 -10.23 22.34
C ASP A 159 3.90 -11.06 22.37
N PRO A 160 3.37 -11.51 21.22
CA PRO A 160 2.14 -12.32 21.14
C PRO A 160 2.19 -13.66 21.88
N ARG A 161 3.37 -14.08 22.34
CA ARG A 161 3.58 -15.29 23.15
C ARG A 161 3.39 -15.04 24.64
N ALA A 162 3.27 -13.78 25.08
CA ALA A 162 3.14 -13.44 26.49
C ALA A 162 1.90 -14.06 27.15
N SER A 163 0.81 -14.24 26.40
CA SER A 163 -0.36 -15.02 26.82
C SER A 163 -1.13 -15.58 25.62
N LYS A 164 -1.96 -16.61 25.86
CA LYS A 164 -2.80 -17.19 24.80
C LYS A 164 -3.79 -16.19 24.21
N ASP A 165 -4.27 -15.25 25.02
CA ASP A 165 -5.25 -14.23 24.62
C ASP A 165 -4.61 -12.89 24.29
N PHE A 166 -3.29 -12.83 24.13
CA PHE A 166 -2.59 -11.59 23.79
C PHE A 166 -3.01 -11.08 22.41
N THR A 167 -3.42 -9.81 22.37
CA THR A 167 -3.80 -9.09 21.15
C THR A 167 -3.20 -7.68 21.14
N VAL A 168 -2.93 -7.17 19.94
CA VAL A 168 -2.55 -5.78 19.66
C VAL A 168 -3.70 -5.13 18.91
N SER A 169 -4.22 -4.03 19.43
CA SER A 169 -5.29 -3.27 18.79
C SER A 169 -4.86 -1.82 18.59
N ASP A 170 -5.08 -1.30 17.38
CA ASP A 170 -5.00 0.12 17.07
C ASP A 170 -6.39 0.62 16.63
N PRO A 171 -7.12 1.33 17.50
CA PRO A 171 -8.48 1.79 17.21
C PRO A 171 -8.54 3.00 16.26
N ALA A 172 -7.40 3.60 15.93
CA ALA A 172 -7.27 4.72 15.00
C ALA A 172 -6.07 4.46 14.07
N ALA A 173 -6.15 3.34 13.36
CA ALA A 173 -5.02 2.72 12.70
C ALA A 173 -4.38 3.60 11.63
N GLY A 174 -5.13 4.49 10.96
CA GLY A 174 -4.64 5.29 9.85
C GLY A 174 -3.95 4.40 8.82
N THR A 175 -2.68 4.71 8.53
CA THR A 175 -1.83 3.90 7.63
C THR A 175 -1.40 2.52 8.18
N GLY A 176 -1.82 2.14 9.39
CA GLY A 176 -1.48 0.85 10.03
C GLY A 176 -0.10 0.80 10.68
N GLY A 177 0.53 1.95 10.91
CA GLY A 177 1.94 2.05 11.31
C GLY A 177 2.28 1.32 12.62
N PHE A 178 1.42 1.39 13.65
CA PHE A 178 1.65 0.69 14.92
C PHE A 178 1.53 -0.83 14.77
N ILE A 179 0.53 -1.31 14.02
CA ILE A 179 0.31 -2.73 13.77
C ILE A 179 1.54 -3.32 13.05
N LEU A 180 1.98 -2.67 11.98
CA LEU A 180 3.16 -3.09 11.21
C LEU A 180 4.43 -3.07 12.07
N ALA A 181 4.61 -2.03 12.88
CA ALA A 181 5.78 -1.92 13.76
C ALA A 181 5.78 -2.98 14.87
N ALA A 182 4.62 -3.30 15.45
CA ALA A 182 4.48 -4.36 16.46
C ALA A 182 4.80 -5.74 15.85
N TYR A 183 4.26 -6.03 14.67
CA TYR A 183 4.56 -7.26 13.92
C TYR A 183 6.07 -7.37 13.62
N ASN A 184 6.66 -6.32 13.06
CA ASN A 184 8.09 -6.31 12.72
C ASN A 184 8.99 -6.41 13.96
N TRP A 185 8.61 -5.78 15.07
CA TRP A 185 9.34 -5.91 16.33
C TRP A 185 9.34 -7.37 16.81
N PHE A 186 8.17 -8.02 16.79
CA PHE A 186 8.05 -9.42 17.19
C PHE A 186 8.89 -10.34 16.30
N TYR A 187 8.76 -10.22 14.97
CA TYR A 187 9.53 -11.03 14.03
C TYR A 187 11.05 -10.89 14.22
N LYS A 188 11.53 -9.67 14.46
CA LYS A 188 12.94 -9.42 14.78
C LYS A 188 13.37 -10.00 16.12
N LYS A 189 12.46 -10.11 17.09
CA LYS A 189 12.76 -10.67 18.42
C LYS A 189 12.77 -12.18 18.47
N VAL A 190 11.95 -12.85 17.67
CA VAL A 190 11.99 -14.32 17.59
C VAL A 190 13.29 -14.79 16.95
N GLY A 191 13.73 -14.15 15.85
CA GLY A 191 15.01 -14.44 15.20
C GLY A 191 15.16 -15.88 14.70
N GLY A 192 14.08 -16.66 14.63
CA GLY A 192 14.07 -18.10 14.36
C GLY A 192 12.65 -18.62 14.03
N ALA A 193 12.50 -19.94 13.97
CA ALA A 193 11.22 -20.57 13.63
C ALA A 193 10.17 -20.34 14.74
N ILE A 194 8.96 -19.95 14.33
CA ILE A 194 7.79 -19.84 15.19
C ILE A 194 7.01 -21.15 15.10
N ASN A 195 6.46 -21.65 16.21
CA ASN A 195 5.59 -22.82 16.20
C ASN A 195 4.38 -22.58 15.27
N ARG A 196 3.93 -23.62 14.57
CA ARG A 196 2.79 -23.57 13.65
C ARG A 196 1.51 -23.05 14.30
N ASP A 197 1.24 -23.45 15.55
CA ASP A 197 0.05 -23.01 16.27
C ASP A 197 0.11 -21.51 16.61
N ASP A 198 1.28 -21.03 17.03
CA ASP A 198 1.54 -19.62 17.25
C ASP A 198 1.44 -18.83 15.94
N LEU A 199 1.92 -19.39 14.82
CA LEU A 199 1.86 -18.74 13.51
C LEU A 199 0.42 -18.49 13.05
N ASP A 200 -0.49 -19.45 13.23
CA ASP A 200 -1.89 -19.27 12.83
C ASP A 200 -2.56 -18.19 13.68
N LYS A 201 -2.36 -18.24 15.00
CA LYS A 201 -2.81 -17.21 15.94
C LYS A 201 -2.27 -15.83 15.56
N ILE A 202 -0.97 -15.71 15.34
CA ILE A 202 -0.31 -14.44 15.01
C ILE A 202 -0.86 -13.85 13.71
N ARG A 203 -1.13 -14.70 12.70
CA ARG A 203 -1.64 -14.26 11.40
C ARG A 203 -3.10 -13.84 11.40
N LYS A 204 -3.93 -14.45 12.24
CA LYS A 204 -5.40 -14.29 12.16
C LYS A 204 -6.04 -13.64 13.38
N HIS A 205 -5.39 -13.69 14.54
CA HIS A 205 -6.02 -13.42 15.83
C HIS A 205 -5.18 -12.53 16.77
N THR A 206 -4.12 -11.90 16.28
CA THR A 206 -3.24 -11.06 17.12
C THR A 206 -3.36 -9.58 16.82
N TYR A 207 -3.49 -9.17 15.56
CA TYR A 207 -3.42 -7.77 15.17
C TYR A 207 -4.75 -7.26 14.66
N PHE A 208 -5.26 -6.20 15.27
CA PHE A 208 -6.53 -5.58 14.93
C PHE A 208 -6.35 -4.09 14.71
N GLY A 209 -6.95 -3.58 13.65
CA GLY A 209 -6.93 -2.16 13.31
C GLY A 209 -8.34 -1.70 12.96
N THR A 210 -8.72 -0.52 13.44
CA THR A 210 -9.93 0.17 13.00
C THR A 210 -9.54 1.51 12.40
N GLU A 211 -10.07 1.81 11.23
CA GLU A 211 -9.99 3.13 10.61
C GLU A 211 -11.41 3.53 10.22
N LEU A 212 -11.84 4.70 10.66
CA LEU A 212 -13.20 5.19 10.43
C LEU A 212 -13.36 5.61 8.96
N VAL A 213 -12.31 6.17 8.38
CA VAL A 213 -12.38 6.78 7.05
C VAL A 213 -11.86 5.78 6.02
N ALA A 214 -12.75 5.29 5.16
CA ALA A 214 -12.38 4.43 4.03
C ALA A 214 -11.32 5.08 3.12
N ARG A 215 -11.37 6.42 3.01
CA ARG A 215 -10.44 7.23 2.22
C ARG A 215 -9.90 8.40 3.03
N PRO A 216 -8.62 8.38 3.44
CA PRO A 216 -8.03 9.53 4.10
C PRO A 216 -8.08 10.75 3.16
N ARG A 217 -8.57 11.89 3.65
CA ARG A 217 -8.56 13.16 2.89
C ARG A 217 -7.19 13.81 3.10
N TRP A 218 -6.34 13.77 2.08
CA TRP A 218 -4.97 14.31 2.08
C TRP A 218 -4.89 15.74 1.52
#